data_AF-A0A2D6XLP1-F1
#
_entry.id   AF-A0A2D6XLP1-F1
#
_cell.length_a   1.000
_cell.length_b   1.000
_cell.length_c   1.000
_cell.angle_alpha   90.00
_cell.angle_beta   90.00
_cell.angle_gamma   90.00
#
_symmetry.space_group_name_H-M   'P 1'
#
loop_
_entity.id
_entity.type
_entity.pdbx_description
1 polymer ?
#
loop_
_entity_poly.entity_id
_entity_poly.type
_entity_poly.pdbx_seq_one_letter_code
_entity_poly.pdbx_strand_id
1 'polypeptide(L)' 'QTLREICDYCKLEFEPQLLNFQNFTNVTKNVAWENNKAVKIHTNQIKKWKKDKYWPIIRDFVNTDECVSLLKTLDYE' A
#
# COMPACT_ATOMS: atom_id res chain seq x y z
N GLN A 1 2.82 6.36 -13.55
CA GLN A 1 1.63 7.15 -13.94
C GLN A 1 0.91 7.66 -12.69
N THR A 2 0.54 6.78 -11.75
CA THR A 2 -0.16 7.12 -10.50
C THR A 2 0.42 8.32 -9.73
N LEU A 3 1.74 8.41 -9.52
CA LEU A 3 2.33 9.55 -8.79
C LEU A 3 2.13 10.89 -9.50
N ARG A 4 2.08 10.90 -10.84
CA ARG A 4 1.82 12.14 -11.60
C ARG A 4 0.35 12.56 -11.45
N GLU A 5 -0.57 11.61 -11.56
CA GLU A 5 -2.00 11.86 -11.37
C GLU A 5 -2.31 12.40 -9.96
N ILE A 6 -1.60 11.89 -8.94
CA ILE A 6 -1.70 12.41 -7.57
C ILE A 6 -1.17 13.85 -7.47
N CYS A 7 0.00 14.13 -8.06
CA CYS A 7 0.55 15.50 -8.11
C CYS A 7 -0.42 16.46 -8.81
N ASP A 8 -0.98 16.06 -9.95
CA ASP A 8 -1.94 16.85 -10.72
C ASP A 8 -3.20 17.15 -9.90
N TYR A 9 -3.75 16.14 -9.22
CA TYR A 9 -4.89 16.29 -8.32
C TYR A 9 -4.60 17.29 -7.18
N CYS A 10 -3.41 17.17 -6.57
CA CYS A 10 -2.96 18.06 -5.50
C CYS A 10 -2.50 19.44 -6.00
N LYS A 11 -2.47 19.68 -7.32
CA LYS A 11 -1.91 20.89 -7.96
C LYS A 11 -0.45 21.15 -7.55
N LEU A 12 0.34 20.09 -7.46
CA LEU A 12 1.77 20.13 -7.16
C LEU A 12 2.59 19.76 -8.40
N GLU A 13 3.78 20.33 -8.54
CA GLU A 13 4.70 19.93 -9.59
C GLU A 13 5.21 18.50 -9.34
N PHE A 14 5.31 17.72 -10.41
CA PHE A 14 5.85 16.37 -10.31
C PHE A 14 7.38 16.42 -10.21
N GLU A 15 7.91 16.07 -9.04
CA GLU A 15 9.34 15.90 -8.83
C GLU A 15 9.81 14.48 -9.18
N PRO A 16 10.80 14.30 -10.07
CA PRO A 16 11.32 12.97 -10.41
C PRO A 16 11.88 12.18 -9.21
N GLN A 17 12.28 12.88 -8.14
CA GLN A 17 12.78 12.28 -6.90
C GLN A 17 11.73 11.38 -6.21
N LEU A 18 10.43 11.63 -6.44
CA LEU A 18 9.33 10.82 -5.90
C LEU A 18 9.41 9.35 -6.35
N LEU A 19 10.00 9.07 -7.52
CA LEU A 19 10.20 7.69 -7.99
C LEU A 19 11.22 6.92 -7.15
N ASN A 20 12.10 7.64 -6.45
CA ASN A 20 13.16 7.10 -5.62
C ASN A 20 13.11 7.69 -4.20
N PHE A 21 11.92 7.97 -3.69
CA PHE A 21 11.69 8.66 -2.41
C PHE A 21 12.48 8.05 -1.24
N GLN A 22 12.73 6.73 -1.29
CA GLN A 22 13.50 6.04 -0.26
C GLN A 22 14.94 6.54 -0.10
N ASN A 23 15.51 7.17 -1.13
CA ASN A 23 16.84 7.76 -1.07
C ASN A 23 16.84 9.15 -0.41
N PHE A 24 15.67 9.77 -0.26
CA PHE A 24 15.50 11.17 0.15
C PHE A 24 14.64 11.33 1.41
N THR A 25 14.08 10.25 1.95
CA THR A 25 13.13 10.32 3.07
C THR A 25 13.45 9.27 4.14
N ASN A 26 13.41 9.69 5.41
CA ASN A 26 13.44 8.80 6.57
C ASN A 26 12.10 8.88 7.29
N VAL A 27 11.60 7.74 7.76
CA VAL A 27 10.35 7.62 8.50
C VAL A 27 10.68 7.67 9.98
N THR A 28 10.34 8.75 10.70
CA THR A 28 10.84 8.96 12.07
C THR A 28 9.82 8.66 13.19
N LYS A 29 8.56 8.36 12.85
CA LYS A 29 7.46 8.25 13.83
C LYS A 29 6.45 7.12 13.55
N ASN A 30 6.79 6.14 12.71
CA ASN A 30 5.88 5.03 12.39
C ASN A 30 6.37 3.73 13.03
N VAL A 31 5.65 3.25 14.05
CA VAL A 31 5.97 2.00 14.77
C VAL A 31 5.94 0.78 13.83
N ALA A 32 5.15 0.83 12.75
CA ALA A 32 5.07 -0.26 11.77
C ALA A 32 6.30 -0.33 10.84
N TRP A 33 7.21 0.65 10.90
CA TRP A 33 8.41 0.70 10.07
C TRP A 33 9.63 0.46 10.96
N GLU A 34 9.89 -0.82 11.24
CA GLU A 34 10.85 -1.33 12.23
C GLU A 34 12.27 -0.74 12.17
N ASN A 35 12.65 -0.06 11.07
CA ASN A 35 13.99 0.48 10.87
C ASN A 35 14.05 1.95 10.45
N ASN A 36 12.93 2.70 10.55
CA ASN A 36 12.85 4.13 10.18
C ASN A 36 13.32 4.49 8.74
N LYS A 37 13.60 3.50 7.89
CA LYS A 37 14.03 3.69 6.51
C LYS A 37 12.87 3.47 5.57
N ALA A 38 12.60 4.46 4.74
CA ALA A 38 11.74 4.30 3.58
C ALA A 38 12.23 3.11 2.72
N VAL A 39 11.31 2.31 2.19
CA VAL A 39 11.61 1.16 1.34
C VAL A 39 11.11 1.45 -0.06
N LYS A 40 11.83 0.96 -1.06
CA LYS A 40 11.44 1.13 -2.45
C LYS A 40 10.08 0.46 -2.71
N ILE A 41 9.32 1.03 -3.63
CA ILE A 41 8.05 0.44 -4.08
C ILE A 41 8.36 -0.88 -4.80
N HIS A 42 7.88 -1.99 -4.26
CA HIS A 42 8.06 -3.31 -4.84
C HIS A 42 6.72 -4.02 -5.03
N THR A 43 6.43 -4.43 -6.27
CA THR A 43 5.19 -5.14 -6.64
C THR A 43 5.08 -6.53 -6.01
N ASN A 44 6.21 -7.12 -5.60
CA ASN A 44 6.26 -8.43 -4.92
C ASN A 44 5.54 -8.46 -3.55
N GLN A 45 5.13 -7.31 -3.02
CA GLN A 45 4.36 -7.21 -1.79
C GLN A 45 2.84 -7.35 -2.01
N ILE A 46 2.33 -7.03 -3.21
CA ILE A 46 0.90 -6.85 -3.50
C ILE A 46 0.08 -8.14 -3.29
N LYS A 47 0.74 -9.32 -3.34
CA LYS A 47 0.09 -10.63 -3.18
C LYS A 47 0.58 -11.41 -1.96
N LYS A 48 1.30 -10.77 -1.02
CA LYS A 48 1.80 -11.46 0.17
C LYS A 48 0.69 -12.06 1.02
N TRP A 49 -0.47 -11.43 1.04
CA TRP A 49 -1.66 -11.93 1.72
C TRP A 49 -2.13 -13.29 1.17
N LYS A 50 -1.86 -13.60 -0.11
CA LYS A 50 -2.22 -14.89 -0.72
C LYS A 50 -1.37 -16.08 -0.24
N LYS A 51 -0.39 -15.87 0.64
CA LYS A 51 0.42 -16.97 1.19
C LYS A 51 -0.40 -17.81 2.18
N ASP A 52 -0.20 -19.12 2.16
CA ASP A 52 -0.96 -20.10 2.97
C ASP A 52 -1.03 -19.75 4.46
N LYS A 53 0.05 -19.22 5.03
CA LYS A 53 0.10 -18.82 6.45
C LYS A 53 -0.92 -17.74 6.85
N TYR A 54 -1.40 -16.95 5.90
CA TYR A 54 -2.40 -15.90 6.13
C TYR A 54 -3.82 -16.37 5.78
N TRP A 55 -3.95 -17.50 5.09
CA TRP A 55 -5.22 -18.00 4.59
C TRP A 55 -6.27 -18.25 5.67
N PRO A 56 -5.95 -18.75 6.89
CA PRO A 56 -6.94 -18.88 7.95
C PRO A 56 -7.58 -17.54 8.33
N ILE A 57 -6.76 -16.50 8.55
CA ILE A 57 -7.21 -15.16 8.94
C ILE A 57 -8.04 -14.53 7.81
N ILE A 58 -7.58 -14.67 6.56
CA ILE A 58 -8.29 -14.12 5.42
C ILE A 58 -9.64 -14.79 5.24
N ARG A 59 -9.70 -16.12 5.37
CA ARG A 59 -10.95 -16.87 5.26
C ARG A 59 -11.98 -16.39 6.28
N ASP A 60 -11.57 -16.24 7.53
CA ASP A 60 -12.46 -15.78 8.59
C ASP A 60 -12.93 -14.34 8.32
N PHE A 61 -12.03 -13.49 7.83
CA PHE A 61 -12.34 -12.10 7.48
C PHE A 61 -13.32 -11.99 6.30
N VAL A 62 -13.10 -12.71 5.19
CA VAL A 62 -13.97 -12.63 3.99
C VAL A 62 -15.35 -13.25 4.19
N ASN A 63 -15.54 -14.03 5.25
CA ASN A 63 -16.84 -14.59 5.63
C ASN A 63 -17.70 -13.61 6.45
N THR A 64 -17.23 -12.38 6.70
CA THR A 64 -18.03 -11.33 7.33
C THR A 64 -18.75 -10.49 6.27
N ASP A 65 -20.02 -10.18 6.50
CA ASP A 65 -20.84 -9.42 5.55
C ASP A 65 -20.26 -8.01 5.30
N GLU A 66 -19.68 -7.40 6.33
CA GLU A 66 -19.00 -6.12 6.26
C GLU A 66 -17.78 -6.15 5.34
N CYS A 67 -17.00 -7.24 5.38
CA CYS A 67 -15.85 -7.42 4.50
C CYS A 67 -16.28 -7.52 3.04
N VAL A 68 -17.28 -8.35 2.74
CA VAL A 68 -17.78 -8.52 1.37
C VAL A 68 -18.32 -7.20 0.81
N SER A 69 -19.07 -6.44 1.62
CA SER A 69 -19.57 -5.13 1.23
C SER A 69 -18.44 -4.12 0.98
N LEU A 70 -17.42 -4.12 1.83
CA LEU A 70 -16.26 -3.24 1.71
C LEU A 70 -15.45 -3.56 0.44
N LEU A 71 -15.15 -4.84 0.19
CA LEU A 71 -14.39 -5.26 -1.00
C LEU A 71 -15.11 -4.89 -2.30
N LYS A 72 -16.43 -5.08 -2.37
CA LYS A 72 -17.25 -4.62 -3.51
C LYS A 72 -17.19 -3.11 -3.70
N THR A 73 -17.29 -2.34 -2.62
CA THR A 73 -17.23 -0.86 -2.66
C THR A 73 -15.87 -0.36 -3.17
N LEU A 74 -14.80 -1.09 -2.84
CA LEU A 74 -13.43 -0.76 -3.23
C LEU A 74 -13.01 -1.37 -4.58
N ASP A 75 -13.93 -2.04 -5.29
CA ASP A 75 -13.70 -2.71 -6.58
C ASP A 75 -12.60 -3.79 -6.54
N TYR A 76 -12.58 -4.58 -5.46
CA TYR A 76 -11.72 -5.76 -5.34
C TYR A 76 -12.52 -7.02 -5.68
N GLU A 77 -12.03 -7.80 -6.65
CA GLU A 77 -12.52 -9.14 -7.04
C GLU A 77 -12.06 -10.26 -6.11
#